data_AF-A0A6M0CJ60-F1
#
_entry.id   AF-A0A6M0CJ60-F1
#
_cell.length_a   1.000
_cell.length_b   1.000
_cell.length_c   1.000
_cell.angle_alpha   90.00
_cell.angle_beta   90.00
_cell.angle_gamma   90.00
#
_symmetry.space_group_name_H-M   'P 1'
#
loop_
_entity.id
_entity.type
_entity.pdbx_description
1 polymer ?
#
loop_
_entity_poly.entity_id
_entity_poly.type
_entity_poly.pdbx_seq_one_letter_code
_entity_poly.pdbx_strand_id
1 'polypeptide(L)'
;SFTVRLYQEEHWGNNPPDNHRDREWMNWRADKLTAFMERIYKAVKAVKPNCIVSISPNPQTFAYELYLQDWQTWVEKGIVDEVILQVYRYDFDKFKRELEKPAVKFARARVPVGIGILSGTWGNPVAIAQIKEQVQETRDRGFDGVSFFYWDTLWSYMTPDPPQKRRLVFQELFSTPVERISINN
;
A
#
# COMPACT_ATOMS: atom_id res chain seq x y z
N SER A 1 -13.84 23.70 -13.97
CA SER A 1 -13.93 22.22 -13.98
C SER A 1 -14.98 21.75 -12.99
N PHE A 2 -15.35 20.47 -12.96
CA PHE A 2 -16.29 19.94 -11.96
C PHE A 2 -15.79 20.21 -10.52
N THR A 3 -14.53 19.89 -10.23
CA THR A 3 -13.94 20.01 -8.89
C THR A 3 -13.95 21.44 -8.35
N VAL A 4 -13.65 22.45 -9.19
CA VAL A 4 -13.68 23.86 -8.77
C VAL A 4 -15.10 24.32 -8.43
N ARG A 5 -16.10 23.92 -9.24
CA ARG A 5 -17.50 24.27 -8.97
C ARG A 5 -17.98 23.65 -7.65
N LEU A 6 -17.68 22.37 -7.43
CA LEU A 6 -18.05 21.70 -6.19
C LEU A 6 -17.38 22.35 -4.97
N TYR A 7 -16.12 22.78 -5.08
CA TYR A 7 -15.47 23.51 -4.00
C TYR A 7 -16.16 24.85 -3.72
N GLN A 8 -16.45 25.64 -4.76
CA GLN A 8 -17.16 26.91 -4.62
C GLN A 8 -18.54 26.72 -3.97
N GLU A 9 -19.31 25.71 -4.38
CA GLU A 9 -20.61 25.39 -3.79
C GLU A 9 -20.50 25.10 -2.27
N GLU A 10 -19.43 24.42 -1.85
CA GLU A 10 -19.20 24.06 -0.44
C GLU A 10 -18.47 25.14 0.38
N HIS A 11 -17.96 26.19 -0.26
CA HIS A 11 -17.19 27.28 0.36
C HIS A 11 -17.77 28.67 0.05
N TRP A 12 -19.11 28.77 -0.05
CA TRP A 12 -19.83 30.04 -0.24
C TRP A 12 -19.40 30.85 -1.47
N GLY A 13 -19.06 30.17 -2.55
CA GLY A 13 -18.62 30.77 -3.81
C GLY A 13 -17.12 31.08 -3.88
N ASN A 14 -16.35 30.82 -2.82
CA ASN A 14 -14.91 31.07 -2.82
C ASN A 14 -14.17 30.12 -3.79
N ASN A 15 -13.17 30.66 -4.48
CA ASN A 15 -12.29 29.86 -5.33
C ASN A 15 -11.37 28.99 -4.46
N PRO A 16 -11.00 27.78 -4.93
CA PRO A 16 -9.95 27.01 -4.29
C PRO A 16 -8.62 27.77 -4.34
N PRO A 17 -7.74 27.59 -3.34
CA PRO A 17 -6.39 28.14 -3.35
C PRO A 17 -5.61 27.77 -4.63
N ASP A 18 -4.85 28.73 -5.17
CA ASP A 18 -3.98 28.50 -6.33
C ASP A 18 -2.86 27.48 -6.03
N ASN A 19 -2.40 27.46 -4.76
CA ASN A 19 -1.45 26.47 -4.31
C ASN A 19 -2.13 25.11 -4.16
N HIS A 20 -1.81 24.17 -5.06
CA HIS A 20 -2.33 22.80 -4.99
C HIS A 20 -1.89 22.02 -3.73
N ARG A 21 -0.89 22.53 -2.98
CA ARG A 21 -0.44 22.01 -1.69
C ARG A 21 -1.01 22.78 -0.50
N ASP A 22 -1.93 23.70 -0.73
CA ASP A 22 -2.67 24.32 0.37
C ASP A 22 -3.36 23.23 1.20
N ARG A 23 -3.22 23.34 2.52
CA ARG A 23 -3.64 22.29 3.45
C ARG A 23 -5.15 22.09 3.41
N GLU A 24 -5.94 23.16 3.39
CA GLU A 24 -7.40 23.06 3.32
C GLU A 24 -7.82 22.42 2.00
N TRP A 25 -7.21 22.85 0.90
CA TRP A 25 -7.51 22.32 -0.42
C TRP A 25 -7.14 20.84 -0.59
N MET A 26 -6.01 20.42 -0.02
CA MET A 26 -5.62 19.00 0.02
C MET A 26 -6.58 18.19 0.88
N ASN A 27 -6.84 18.66 2.11
CA ASN A 27 -7.73 17.96 3.05
C ASN A 27 -9.13 17.78 2.43
N TRP A 28 -9.71 18.85 1.88
CA TRP A 28 -11.03 18.80 1.26
C TRP A 28 -11.11 17.77 0.13
N ARG A 29 -10.11 17.72 -0.76
CA ARG A 29 -10.08 16.73 -1.84
C ARG A 29 -9.85 15.31 -1.32
N ALA A 30 -8.99 15.13 -0.32
CA ALA A 30 -8.76 13.84 0.33
C ALA A 30 -10.04 13.34 1.04
N ASP A 31 -10.84 14.23 1.62
CA ASP A 31 -12.14 13.90 2.21
C ASP A 31 -13.14 13.41 1.15
N LYS A 32 -13.13 13.98 -0.07
CA LYS A 32 -13.93 13.47 -1.18
C LYS A 32 -13.52 12.05 -1.59
N LEU A 33 -12.22 11.76 -1.63
CA LEU A 33 -11.72 10.41 -1.91
C LEU A 33 -12.06 9.44 -0.79
N THR A 34 -12.01 9.89 0.47
CA THR A 34 -12.39 9.10 1.64
C THR A 34 -13.88 8.74 1.61
N ALA A 35 -14.76 9.71 1.35
CA ALA A 35 -16.19 9.47 1.19
C ALA A 35 -16.49 8.52 0.02
N PHE A 36 -15.70 8.60 -1.07
CA PHE A 36 -15.81 7.66 -2.17
C PHE A 36 -15.37 6.24 -1.79
N MET A 37 -14.26 6.09 -1.07
CA MET A 37 -13.83 4.78 -0.55
C MET A 37 -14.84 4.17 0.41
N GLU A 38 -15.44 4.97 1.28
CA GLU A 38 -16.51 4.50 2.17
C GLU A 38 -17.71 3.96 1.38
N ARG A 39 -18.10 4.62 0.29
CA ARG A 39 -19.17 4.14 -0.61
C ARG A 39 -18.79 2.81 -1.28
N ILE A 40 -17.55 2.67 -1.76
CA ILE A 40 -17.05 1.42 -2.34
C ILE A 40 -17.12 0.30 -1.29
N TYR A 41 -16.56 0.53 -0.11
CA TYR A 41 -16.52 -0.45 0.97
C TYR A 41 -17.93 -0.93 1.32
N LYS A 42 -18.85 0.00 1.60
CA LYS A 42 -20.26 -0.32 1.91
C LYS A 42 -20.94 -1.09 0.78
N ALA A 43 -20.73 -0.71 -0.47
CA ALA A 43 -21.31 -1.41 -1.62
C ALA A 43 -20.81 -2.85 -1.74
N VAL A 44 -19.50 -3.07 -1.56
CA VAL A 44 -18.91 -4.42 -1.56
C VAL A 44 -19.48 -5.26 -0.42
N LYS A 45 -19.49 -4.72 0.81
CA LYS A 45 -19.98 -5.45 1.99
C LYS A 45 -21.48 -5.75 1.93
N ALA A 46 -22.29 -4.88 1.34
CA ALA A 46 -23.72 -5.12 1.15
C ALA A 46 -24.01 -6.32 0.23
N VAL A 47 -23.16 -6.56 -0.78
CA VAL A 47 -23.32 -7.68 -1.72
C VAL A 47 -22.65 -8.95 -1.20
N LYS A 48 -21.44 -8.82 -0.65
CA LYS A 48 -20.64 -9.94 -0.14
C LYS A 48 -19.95 -9.53 1.16
N PRO A 49 -20.61 -9.71 2.32
CA PRO A 49 -20.09 -9.28 3.62
C PRO A 49 -18.69 -9.82 3.95
N ASN A 50 -18.41 -11.05 3.50
CA ASN A 50 -17.12 -11.72 3.75
C ASN A 50 -16.06 -11.40 2.67
N CYS A 51 -16.33 -10.49 1.73
CA CYS A 51 -15.33 -10.05 0.75
C CYS A 51 -14.31 -9.14 1.42
N ILE A 52 -13.03 -9.37 1.19
CA ILE A 52 -11.94 -8.56 1.74
C ILE A 52 -11.70 -7.36 0.81
N VAL A 53 -11.81 -6.16 1.35
CA VAL A 53 -11.43 -4.91 0.70
C VAL A 53 -10.01 -4.56 1.13
N SER A 54 -9.06 -4.97 0.29
CA SER A 54 -7.63 -4.73 0.48
C SER A 54 -7.16 -3.53 -0.34
N ILE A 55 -6.25 -2.73 0.20
CA ILE A 55 -5.58 -1.63 -0.51
C ILE A 55 -4.07 -1.87 -0.56
N SER A 56 -3.41 -1.33 -1.58
CA SER A 56 -1.95 -1.36 -1.67
C SER A 56 -1.37 0.05 -1.83
N PRO A 57 -1.25 0.82 -0.74
CA PRO A 57 -0.83 2.21 -0.78
C PRO A 57 0.69 2.35 -0.73
N ASN A 58 1.18 3.51 -1.17
CA ASN A 58 2.52 3.99 -0.82
C ASN A 58 2.59 4.40 0.68
N PRO A 59 3.79 4.68 1.24
CA PRO A 59 3.92 5.26 2.58
C PRO A 59 3.02 6.49 2.77
N GLN A 60 2.35 6.57 3.92
CA GLN A 60 1.26 7.52 4.21
C GLN A 60 1.51 8.94 3.70
N THR A 61 2.64 9.56 4.07
CA THR A 61 2.96 10.93 3.65
C THR A 61 3.01 11.07 2.13
N PHE A 62 3.64 10.12 1.44
CA PHE A 62 3.75 10.14 -0.02
C PHE A 62 2.38 9.91 -0.69
N ALA A 63 1.59 8.95 -0.18
CA ALA A 63 0.25 8.66 -0.67
C ALA A 63 -0.68 9.88 -0.53
N TYR A 64 -0.60 10.57 0.61
CA TYR A 64 -1.38 11.78 0.87
C TYR A 64 -0.92 12.95 0.00
N GLU A 65 0.37 13.27 0.01
CA GLU A 65 0.89 14.47 -0.64
C GLU A 65 0.77 14.45 -2.17
N LEU A 66 0.92 13.28 -2.78
CA LEU A 66 0.92 13.15 -4.23
C LEU A 66 -0.41 12.64 -4.80
N TYR A 67 -1.16 11.84 -4.04
CA TYR A 67 -2.37 11.18 -4.52
C TYR A 67 -3.61 11.45 -3.68
N LEU A 68 -3.48 12.24 -2.59
CA LEU A 68 -4.57 12.57 -1.67
C LEU A 68 -5.21 11.33 -1.02
N GLN A 69 -4.46 10.23 -0.97
CA GLN A 69 -4.90 8.98 -0.35
C GLN A 69 -4.52 8.98 1.13
N ASP A 70 -5.50 9.28 1.98
CA ASP A 70 -5.34 9.20 3.43
C ASP A 70 -5.73 7.81 3.95
N TRP A 71 -4.88 6.82 3.67
CA TRP A 71 -5.18 5.43 4.02
C TRP A 71 -5.18 5.18 5.53
N GLN A 72 -4.42 5.94 6.32
CA GLN A 72 -4.49 5.84 7.78
C GLN A 72 -5.91 6.17 8.28
N THR A 73 -6.52 7.25 7.78
CA THR A 73 -7.92 7.59 8.10
C THR A 73 -8.89 6.52 7.61
N TRP A 74 -8.61 5.86 6.48
CA TRP A 74 -9.46 4.75 6.00
C TRP A 74 -9.42 3.53 6.92
N VAL A 75 -8.24 3.19 7.46
CA VAL A 75 -8.11 2.15 8.49
C VAL A 75 -8.81 2.57 9.78
N GLU A 76 -8.67 3.83 10.20
CA GLU A 76 -9.35 4.36 11.39
C GLU A 76 -10.88 4.26 11.29
N LYS A 77 -11.43 4.56 10.11
CA LYS A 77 -12.87 4.46 9.82
C LYS A 77 -13.37 3.04 9.61
N GLY A 78 -12.49 2.03 9.56
CA GLY A 78 -12.86 0.64 9.28
C GLY A 78 -13.43 0.44 7.87
N ILE A 79 -12.97 1.22 6.88
CA ILE A 79 -13.40 1.12 5.48
C ILE A 79 -12.36 0.42 4.59
N VAL A 80 -11.48 -0.35 5.21
CA VAL A 80 -10.42 -1.17 4.63
C VAL A 80 -10.23 -2.37 5.56
N ASP A 81 -10.11 -3.57 5.00
CA ASP A 81 -9.92 -4.80 5.77
C ASP A 81 -8.46 -5.24 5.83
N GLU A 82 -7.64 -4.83 4.86
CA GLU A 82 -6.24 -5.27 4.72
C GLU A 82 -5.41 -4.19 4.03
N VAL A 83 -4.15 -4.03 4.46
CA VAL A 83 -3.19 -3.11 3.84
C VAL A 83 -1.97 -3.86 3.34
N ILE A 84 -1.65 -3.72 2.05
CA ILE A 84 -0.41 -4.22 1.44
C ILE A 84 0.50 -3.03 1.12
N LEU A 85 1.27 -2.58 2.11
CA LEU A 85 2.08 -1.37 2.01
C LEU A 85 3.22 -1.53 1.00
N GLN A 86 3.26 -0.66 -0.01
CA GLN A 86 4.27 -0.68 -1.07
C GLN A 86 5.57 -0.02 -0.59
N VAL A 87 6.51 -0.81 -0.05
CA VAL A 87 7.82 -0.32 0.39
C VAL A 87 8.86 -0.57 -0.71
N TYR A 88 8.68 0.10 -1.84
CA TYR A 88 9.55 -0.02 -3.00
C TYR A 88 10.82 0.82 -2.80
N ARG A 89 11.75 0.30 -2.00
CA ARG A 89 13.03 0.92 -1.68
C ARG A 89 14.18 0.00 -2.10
N TYR A 90 15.11 0.54 -2.87
CA TYR A 90 16.37 -0.13 -3.22
C TYR A 90 17.40 -0.09 -2.09
N ASP A 91 17.20 0.74 -1.07
CA ASP A 91 18.08 0.87 0.10
C ASP A 91 17.43 0.17 1.29
N PHE A 92 18.16 -0.76 1.91
CA PHE A 92 17.63 -1.60 2.98
C PHE A 92 17.36 -0.83 4.29
N ASP A 93 18.15 0.21 4.60
CA ASP A 93 17.89 1.03 5.78
C ASP A 93 16.67 1.93 5.57
N LYS A 94 16.47 2.46 4.35
CA LYS A 94 15.22 3.14 3.98
C LYS A 94 14.03 2.21 4.09
N PHE A 95 14.14 0.97 3.60
CA PHE A 95 13.11 -0.05 3.74
C PHE A 95 12.71 -0.24 5.21
N LYS A 96 13.68 -0.53 6.09
CA LYS A 96 13.46 -0.69 7.55
C LYS A 96 12.80 0.54 8.19
N ARG A 97 13.18 1.76 7.80
CA ARG A 97 12.60 2.99 8.35
C ARG A 97 11.14 3.20 7.95
N GLU A 98 10.72 2.75 6.77
CA GLU A 98 9.32 2.84 6.37
C GLU A 98 8.44 1.90 7.20
N LEU A 99 8.95 0.72 7.57
CA LEU A 99 8.22 -0.25 8.41
C LEU A 99 7.96 0.26 9.84
N GLU A 100 8.76 1.20 10.33
CA GLU A 100 8.63 1.78 11.67
C GLU A 100 7.74 3.02 11.73
N LYS A 101 7.17 3.46 10.61
CA LYS A 101 6.38 4.68 10.57
C LYS A 101 5.13 4.57 11.46
N PRO A 102 4.72 5.67 12.14
CA PRO A 102 3.55 5.65 13.02
C PRO A 102 2.27 5.12 12.36
N ALA A 103 2.01 5.50 11.11
CA ALA A 103 0.86 5.02 10.34
C ALA A 103 0.86 3.49 10.16
N VAL A 104 2.04 2.90 9.97
CA VAL A 104 2.20 1.43 9.82
C VAL A 104 1.92 0.75 11.14
N LYS A 105 2.47 1.24 12.25
CA LYS A 105 2.18 0.74 13.60
C LYS A 105 0.69 0.86 13.94
N PHE A 106 0.07 1.98 13.57
CA PHE A 106 -1.35 2.23 13.77
C PHE A 106 -2.22 1.22 13.04
N ALA A 107 -1.90 0.92 11.77
CA ALA A 107 -2.67 -0.04 10.96
C ALA A 107 -2.49 -1.48 11.44
N ARG A 108 -1.27 -1.89 11.78
CA ARG A 108 -0.98 -3.23 12.32
C ARG A 108 -1.75 -3.57 13.60
N ALA A 109 -2.13 -2.56 14.37
CA ALA A 109 -2.94 -2.75 15.57
C ALA A 109 -4.45 -2.96 15.26
N ARG A 110 -4.88 -2.88 13.99
CA ARG A 110 -6.29 -2.87 13.59
C ARG A 110 -6.64 -3.83 12.47
N VAL A 111 -5.77 -3.95 11.47
CA VAL A 111 -5.98 -4.79 10.28
C VAL A 111 -4.71 -5.54 9.94
N PRO A 112 -4.79 -6.70 9.25
CA PRO A 112 -3.62 -7.34 8.69
C PRO A 112 -2.85 -6.39 7.76
N VAL A 113 -1.54 -6.35 7.93
CA VAL A 113 -0.62 -5.55 7.11
C VAL A 113 0.45 -6.44 6.50
N GLY A 114 0.43 -6.56 5.17
CA GLY A 114 1.50 -7.13 4.38
C GLY A 114 2.41 -6.06 3.76
N ILE A 115 3.61 -6.46 3.34
CA ILE A 115 4.56 -5.57 2.67
C ILE A 115 4.73 -5.95 1.19
N GLY A 116 4.46 -5.00 0.31
CA GLY A 116 4.83 -5.07 -1.10
C GLY A 116 6.32 -4.77 -1.29
N ILE A 117 7.05 -5.75 -1.81
CA ILE A 117 8.49 -5.69 -2.06
C ILE A 117 8.75 -5.53 -3.55
N LEU A 118 9.67 -4.62 -3.90
CA LEU A 118 10.07 -4.40 -5.28
C LEU A 118 11.06 -5.50 -5.74
N SER A 119 10.72 -6.34 -6.71
CA SER A 119 11.65 -7.25 -7.40
C SER A 119 12.44 -6.56 -8.52
N GLY A 120 12.04 -5.35 -8.89
CA GLY A 120 12.68 -4.45 -9.85
C GLY A 120 11.72 -3.95 -10.93
N THR A 121 12.21 -3.05 -11.78
CA THR A 121 11.48 -2.55 -12.96
C THR A 121 12.21 -2.91 -14.24
N TRP A 122 11.61 -2.62 -15.40
CA TRP A 122 12.30 -2.75 -16.68
C TRP A 122 13.65 -2.01 -16.65
N GLY A 123 14.72 -2.71 -17.02
CA GLY A 123 16.09 -2.18 -17.01
C GLY A 123 16.76 -2.02 -15.62
N ASN A 124 16.01 -2.13 -14.52
CA ASN A 124 16.52 -1.95 -13.15
C ASN A 124 16.02 -3.07 -12.21
N PRO A 125 16.54 -4.29 -12.36
CA PRO A 125 16.18 -5.43 -11.51
C PRO A 125 16.77 -5.30 -10.10
N VAL A 126 16.04 -5.80 -9.09
CA VAL A 126 16.56 -5.92 -7.71
C VAL A 126 17.25 -7.27 -7.53
N ALA A 127 18.44 -7.25 -6.92
CA ALA A 127 19.21 -8.45 -6.63
C ALA A 127 18.43 -9.42 -5.72
N ILE A 128 18.48 -10.72 -5.99
CA ILE A 128 17.69 -11.70 -5.24
C ILE A 128 18.07 -11.74 -3.75
N ALA A 129 19.34 -11.47 -3.42
CA ALA A 129 19.82 -11.40 -2.03
C ALA A 129 19.08 -10.31 -1.24
N GLN A 130 18.94 -9.12 -1.82
CA GLN A 130 18.23 -8.01 -1.21
C GLN A 130 16.74 -8.32 -1.01
N ILE A 131 16.09 -8.95 -1.98
CA ILE A 131 14.69 -9.40 -1.83
C ILE A 131 14.58 -10.37 -0.66
N LYS A 132 15.54 -11.30 -0.52
CA LYS A 132 15.60 -12.26 0.59
C LYS A 132 15.71 -11.54 1.94
N GLU A 133 16.58 -10.54 2.03
CA GLU A 133 16.74 -9.70 3.24
C GLU A 133 15.46 -8.94 3.57
N GLN A 134 14.79 -8.33 2.58
CA GLN A 134 13.54 -7.61 2.78
C GLN A 134 12.39 -8.53 3.23
N VAL A 135 12.31 -9.75 2.68
CA VAL A 135 11.35 -10.76 3.12
C VAL A 135 11.65 -11.20 4.55
N GLN A 136 12.91 -11.47 4.88
CA GLN A 136 13.30 -11.87 6.23
C GLN A 136 13.00 -10.77 7.25
N GLU A 137 13.37 -9.51 6.95
CA GLU A 137 13.08 -8.35 7.79
C GLU A 137 11.57 -8.16 8.03
N THR A 138 10.76 -8.39 7.00
CA THR A 138 9.30 -8.32 7.11
C THR A 138 8.77 -9.39 8.07
N ARG A 139 9.31 -10.61 8.00
CA ARG A 139 8.95 -11.73 8.90
C ARG A 139 9.43 -11.50 10.33
N ASP A 140 10.66 -11.05 10.51
CA ASP A 140 11.27 -10.81 11.83
C ASP A 140 10.48 -9.75 12.62
N ARG A 141 9.85 -8.81 11.91
CA ARG A 141 8.97 -7.78 12.50
C ARG A 141 7.53 -8.23 12.68
N GLY A 142 7.18 -9.45 12.26
CA GLY A 142 5.84 -10.03 12.40
C GLY A 142 4.77 -9.34 11.56
N PHE A 143 5.08 -8.90 10.34
CA PHE A 143 4.05 -8.49 9.38
C PHE A 143 3.31 -9.72 8.85
N ASP A 144 2.07 -9.52 8.44
CA ASP A 144 1.11 -10.59 8.14
C ASP A 144 1.34 -11.25 6.77
N GLY A 145 2.19 -10.66 5.94
CA GLY A 145 2.54 -11.23 4.65
C GLY A 145 3.48 -10.36 3.83
N VAL A 146 3.84 -10.88 2.66
CA VAL A 146 4.62 -10.17 1.65
C VAL A 146 3.97 -10.36 0.28
N SER A 147 4.07 -9.35 -0.56
CA SER A 147 3.76 -9.42 -1.99
C SER A 147 4.93 -8.90 -2.80
N PHE A 148 4.95 -9.19 -4.10
CA PHE A 148 6.03 -8.76 -4.97
C PHE A 148 5.51 -8.00 -6.18
N PHE A 149 6.23 -6.94 -6.53
CA PHE A 149 6.07 -6.21 -7.77
C PHE A 149 7.46 -5.91 -8.32
N TYR A 150 7.81 -6.06 -9.58
CA TYR A 150 6.99 -6.36 -10.73
C TYR A 150 7.19 -7.82 -11.20
N TRP A 151 6.13 -8.45 -11.68
CA TRP A 151 6.13 -9.87 -12.06
C TRP A 151 7.28 -10.25 -13.02
N ASP A 152 7.56 -9.41 -14.01
CA ASP A 152 8.62 -9.71 -14.98
C ASP A 152 9.99 -9.82 -14.31
N THR A 153 10.34 -8.96 -13.37
CA THR A 153 11.63 -9.06 -12.66
C THR A 153 11.62 -10.09 -11.52
N LEU A 154 10.47 -10.68 -11.22
CA LEU A 154 10.35 -11.76 -10.25
C LEU A 154 10.91 -13.07 -10.81
N TRP A 155 10.49 -13.42 -12.04
CA TRP A 155 10.59 -14.78 -12.58
C TRP A 155 11.27 -14.86 -13.96
N SER A 156 11.63 -13.73 -14.58
CA SER A 156 12.15 -13.69 -15.96
C SER A 156 13.68 -13.64 -16.06
N TYR A 157 14.14 -13.63 -17.31
CA TYR A 157 15.54 -13.44 -17.75
C TYR A 157 16.00 -11.98 -17.70
N MET A 158 15.16 -11.05 -17.23
CA MET A 158 15.45 -9.61 -17.19
C MET A 158 16.24 -9.19 -15.95
N THR A 159 16.99 -10.11 -15.35
CA THR A 159 17.73 -9.91 -14.09
C THR A 159 19.18 -10.40 -14.21
N PRO A 160 20.12 -9.88 -13.41
CA PRO A 160 21.51 -10.35 -13.39
C PRO A 160 21.64 -11.80 -12.92
N ASP A 161 20.72 -12.27 -12.08
CA ASP A 161 20.67 -13.67 -11.64
C ASP A 161 20.01 -14.56 -12.73
N PRO A 162 20.47 -15.81 -12.90
CA PRO A 162 19.77 -16.79 -13.73
C PRO A 162 18.33 -17.02 -13.22
N PRO A 163 17.31 -17.14 -14.09
CA PRO A 163 15.93 -17.34 -13.65
C PRO A 163 15.75 -18.58 -12.79
N GLN A 164 16.47 -19.66 -13.08
CA GLN A 164 16.43 -20.90 -12.26
C GLN A 164 16.79 -20.60 -10.81
N LYS A 165 17.83 -19.80 -10.56
CA LYS A 165 18.28 -19.42 -9.22
C LYS A 165 17.22 -18.59 -8.50
N ARG A 166 16.65 -17.58 -9.15
CA ARG A 166 15.59 -16.74 -8.54
C ARG A 166 14.36 -17.57 -8.18
N ARG A 167 13.93 -18.45 -9.08
CA ARG A 167 12.78 -19.35 -8.86
C ARG A 167 12.99 -20.28 -7.67
N LEU A 168 14.16 -20.88 -7.56
CA LEU A 168 14.54 -21.71 -6.40
C LEU A 168 14.47 -20.91 -5.10
N VAL A 169 15.01 -19.68 -5.08
CA VAL A 169 14.94 -18.83 -3.88
C VAL A 169 13.49 -18.51 -3.49
N PHE A 170 12.62 -18.18 -4.44
CA PHE A 170 11.20 -17.95 -4.12
C PHE A 170 10.50 -19.23 -3.64
N GLN A 171 10.80 -20.39 -4.24
CA GLN A 171 10.27 -21.67 -3.76
C GLN A 171 10.72 -21.99 -2.33
N GLU A 172 11.99 -21.73 -2.00
CA GLU A 172 12.52 -21.90 -0.64
C GLU A 172 11.86 -20.93 0.35
N LEU A 173 11.74 -19.65 -0.05
CA LEU A 173 11.12 -18.61 0.77
C LEU A 173 9.68 -18.96 1.15
N PHE A 174 8.94 -19.67 0.30
CA PHE A 174 7.52 -20.03 0.53
C PHE A 174 7.32 -21.55 0.51
N SER A 175 8.31 -22.31 0.99
CA SER A 175 8.27 -23.78 1.03
C SER A 175 7.20 -24.34 1.98
N THR A 176 6.81 -23.56 2.98
CA THR A 176 5.75 -23.91 3.93
C THR A 176 4.51 -23.05 3.64
N PRO A 177 3.39 -23.66 3.21
CA PRO A 177 2.12 -22.95 3.10
C PRO A 177 1.66 -22.46 4.47
N VAL A 178 1.10 -21.26 4.51
CA VAL A 178 0.50 -20.68 5.72
C VAL A 178 -0.96 -20.36 5.41
N GLU A 179 -1.86 -20.62 6.36
CA GLU A 179 -3.25 -20.25 6.22
C GLU A 179 -3.42 -18.73 6.24
N ARG A 180 -4.40 -18.24 5.47
CA ARG A 180 -4.74 -16.81 5.50
C ARG A 180 -5.27 -16.45 6.88
N ILE A 181 -4.80 -15.33 7.42
CA ILE A 181 -5.36 -14.74 8.64
C ILE A 181 -6.84 -14.48 8.44
N SER A 182 -7.66 -14.99 9.35
CA SER A 182 -9.10 -14.74 9.33
C SER A 182 -9.36 -13.28 9.67
N ILE A 183 -10.07 -12.59 8.78
CA ILE A 183 -10.54 -11.23 9.00
C ILE A 183 -12.01 -11.34 9.39
N ASN A 184 -12.31 -11.07 10.65
CA ASN A 184 -13.69 -11.00 11.12
C ASN A 184 -14.26 -9.63 10.71
N ASN A 185 -15.16 -9.64 9.73
CA ASN A 185 -15.92 -8.46 9.29
C ASN A 185 -17.22 -8.30 10.07
#